data_AF-A0AAE2J8U9-F1
#
_entry.id   AF-A0AAE2J8U9-F1
#
_cell.length_a   1.000
_cell.length_b   1.000
_cell.length_c   1.000
_cell.angle_alpha   90.00
_cell.angle_beta   90.00
_cell.angle_gamma   90.00
#
_symmetry.space_group_name_H-M   'P 1'
#
loop_
_entity.id
_entity.type
_entity.pdbx_description
1 polymer ?
#
loop_
_entity_poly.entity_id
_entity_poly.type
_entity_poly.pdbx_seq_one_letter_code
_entity_poly.pdbx_strand_id
1 'polypeptide(L)'
;MEETKSKMLRRAILAIPFDRDEVPDSITTDDVLHRWPQLSVTGYAPYHVVQLANALDESAISDDLMNTFMDALNWYNKFHS
;
A
#
# COMPACT_ATOMS: atom_id res chain seq x y z
N MET A 1 -10.73 -3.67 15.72
CA MET A 1 -9.50 -4.38 15.36
C MET A 1 -8.68 -3.38 14.57
N GLU A 2 -7.48 -3.04 15.04
CA GLU A 2 -6.63 -2.04 14.39
C GLU A 2 -6.27 -2.52 12.97
N GLU A 3 -6.26 -1.62 11.99
CA GLU A 3 -5.92 -1.97 10.62
C GLU A 3 -4.42 -2.21 10.51
N THR A 4 -4.02 -3.36 9.97
CA THR A 4 -2.60 -3.71 9.81
C THR A 4 -1.92 -2.84 8.76
N LYS A 5 -0.62 -2.58 8.90
CA LYS A 5 0.14 -1.81 7.88
C LYS A 5 0.05 -2.44 6.49
N SER A 6 0.13 -3.77 6.42
CA SER A 6 -0.05 -4.51 5.16
C SER A 6 -1.44 -4.28 4.57
N LYS A 7 -2.50 -4.30 5.40
CA LYS A 7 -3.88 -4.02 4.94
C LYS A 7 -4.03 -2.58 4.46
N MET A 8 -3.49 -1.60 5.19
CA MET A 8 -3.47 -0.20 4.76
C MET A 8 -2.72 -0.02 3.43
N LEU A 9 -1.57 -0.68 3.25
CA LEU A 9 -0.80 -0.61 2.00
C LEU A 9 -1.57 -1.22 0.82
N ARG A 10 -2.17 -2.40 1.00
CA ARG A 10 -3.05 -3.02 -0.02
C ARG A 10 -4.21 -2.10 -0.39
N ARG A 11 -4.87 -1.51 0.61
CA ARG A 11 -5.96 -0.54 0.41
C ARG A 11 -5.51 0.63 -0.47
N ALA A 12 -4.36 1.22 -0.16
CA ALA A 12 -3.84 2.37 -0.90
C ALA A 12 -3.43 2.02 -2.33
N ILE A 13 -2.82 0.84 -2.54
CA ILE A 13 -2.47 0.33 -3.88
C ILE A 13 -3.73 0.10 -4.72
N LEU A 14 -4.74 -0.57 -4.15
CA LEU A 14 -6.02 -0.84 -4.82
C LEU A 14 -6.95 0.38 -4.90
N ALA A 15 -6.54 1.51 -4.31
CA ALA A 15 -7.32 2.73 -4.17
C ALA A 15 -8.73 2.50 -3.56
N ILE A 16 -8.82 1.60 -2.58
CA ILE A 16 -10.07 1.24 -1.90
C ILE A 16 -10.43 2.31 -0.86
N PRO A 17 -11.58 3.00 -0.96
CA PRO A 17 -12.02 4.00 0.00
C PRO A 17 -12.08 3.48 1.46
N PHE A 18 -11.80 4.33 2.45
CA PHE A 18 -11.78 3.96 3.88
C PHE A 18 -13.13 3.50 4.43
N ASP A 19 -14.24 3.94 3.84
CA ASP A 19 -15.60 3.50 4.19
C ASP A 19 -15.93 2.07 3.73
N ARG A 20 -15.04 1.43 2.96
CA ARG A 20 -15.13 0.01 2.61
C ARG A 20 -14.25 -0.83 3.53
N ASP A 21 -14.87 -1.79 4.21
CA ASP A 21 -14.16 -2.70 5.12
C ASP A 21 -13.40 -3.82 4.39
N GLU A 22 -13.89 -4.20 3.19
CA GLU A 22 -13.33 -5.25 2.36
C GLU A 22 -12.08 -4.77 1.62
N VAL A 23 -10.92 -5.13 2.18
CA VAL A 23 -9.62 -5.07 1.52
C VAL A 23 -9.17 -6.51 1.33
N PRO A 24 -8.81 -6.94 0.11
CA PRO A 24 -8.27 -8.27 -0.14
C PRO A 24 -7.07 -8.59 0.76
N ASP A 25 -6.95 -9.84 1.17
CA ASP A 25 -5.83 -10.31 1.99
C ASP A 25 -4.50 -10.38 1.22
N SER A 26 -4.58 -10.34 -0.12
CA SER A 26 -3.41 -10.31 -1.00
C SER A 26 -3.67 -9.49 -2.26
N ILE A 27 -2.58 -9.00 -2.85
CA ILE A 27 -2.52 -8.35 -4.16
C ILE A 27 -1.49 -9.02 -5.06
N THR A 28 -1.56 -8.74 -6.36
CA THR A 28 -0.67 -9.25 -7.39
C THR A 28 0.31 -8.19 -7.88
N THR A 29 1.31 -8.60 -8.66
CA THR A 29 2.20 -7.66 -9.34
C THR A 29 1.44 -6.73 -10.30
N ASP A 30 0.38 -7.21 -10.94
CA ASP A 30 -0.41 -6.39 -11.84
C ASP A 30 -1.10 -5.24 -11.10
N ASP A 31 -1.62 -5.48 -9.89
CA ASP A 31 -2.20 -4.42 -9.04
C ASP A 31 -1.18 -3.31 -8.75
N VAL A 32 0.07 -3.70 -8.44
CA VAL A 32 1.18 -2.76 -8.23
C VAL A 32 1.54 -2.04 -9.52
N LEU A 33 1.56 -2.74 -10.66
CA LEU A 33 1.90 -2.15 -11.96
C LEU A 33 0.90 -1.08 -12.40
N HIS A 34 -0.39 -1.24 -12.07
CA HIS A 34 -1.41 -0.21 -12.33
C HIS A 34 -1.14 1.11 -11.57
N ARG A 35 -0.38 1.05 -10.47
CA ARG A 35 0.03 2.20 -9.64
C ARG A 35 1.51 2.55 -9.80
N TRP A 36 2.19 1.93 -10.76
CA TRP A 36 3.63 2.07 -10.92
C TRP A 36 4.12 3.50 -11.15
N PRO A 37 3.44 4.37 -11.92
CA PRO A 37 3.87 5.76 -12.09
C PRO A 37 4.01 6.52 -10.76
N GLN A 38 3.20 6.18 -9.75
CA GLN A 38 3.33 6.70 -8.40
C GLN A 38 4.41 5.97 -7.61
N LEU A 39 4.38 4.64 -7.62
CA LEU A 39 5.23 3.81 -6.76
C LEU A 39 6.71 3.80 -7.17
N SER A 40 7.04 4.12 -8.42
CA SER A 40 8.42 4.09 -8.92
C SER A 40 9.36 5.03 -8.16
N VAL A 41 8.84 6.08 -7.53
CA VAL A 41 9.62 7.05 -6.75
C VAL A 41 10.13 6.49 -5.42
N THR A 42 9.57 5.36 -4.95
CA THR A 42 9.92 4.73 -3.68
C THR A 42 11.26 4.00 -3.74
N GLY A 43 11.77 3.71 -4.94
CA GLY A 43 13.00 2.91 -5.16
C GLY A 43 12.80 1.40 -5.02
N TYR A 44 11.59 0.93 -4.72
CA TYR A 44 11.28 -0.49 -4.60
C TYR A 44 10.80 -1.07 -5.93
N ALA A 45 11.36 -2.21 -6.34
CA ALA A 45 10.84 -2.97 -7.48
C ALA A 45 9.40 -3.46 -7.22
N PRO A 46 8.57 -3.65 -8.27
CA PRO A 46 7.16 -4.02 -8.11
C PRO A 46 6.96 -5.28 -7.24
N TYR A 47 7.80 -6.30 -7.44
CA TYR A 47 7.70 -7.55 -6.70
C TYR A 47 7.97 -7.36 -5.18
N HIS A 48 8.86 -6.43 -4.80
CA HIS A 48 9.09 -6.12 -3.39
C HIS A 48 7.87 -5.45 -2.77
N VAL A 49 7.21 -4.55 -3.50
CA VAL A 49 5.98 -3.90 -3.03
C VAL A 49 4.89 -4.95 -2.80
N VAL A 50 4.75 -5.94 -3.69
CA VAL A 50 3.82 -7.08 -3.48
C VAL A 50 4.19 -7.87 -2.22
N GLN A 51 5.47 -8.18 -2.02
CA GLN A 51 5.92 -8.93 -0.84
C GLN A 51 5.61 -8.19 0.46
N LEU A 52 5.86 -6.89 0.51
CA LEU A 52 5.54 -6.05 1.67
C LEU A 52 4.02 -5.97 1.88
N ALA A 53 3.26 -5.68 0.82
CA ALA A 53 1.81 -5.56 0.90
C ALA A 53 1.13 -6.88 1.30
N ASN A 54 1.71 -8.03 0.98
CA ASN A 54 1.20 -9.35 1.36
C ASN A 54 1.86 -9.94 2.61
N ALA A 55 2.74 -9.19 3.28
CA ALA A 55 3.45 -9.67 4.46
C ALA A 55 2.46 -9.92 5.61
N LEU A 56 2.58 -11.10 6.23
CA LEU A 56 1.86 -11.46 7.46
C LEU A 56 2.50 -10.82 8.70
N ASP A 57 3.79 -10.53 8.63
CA ASP A 57 4.56 -9.88 9.68
C ASP A 57 4.71 -8.39 9.37
N GLU A 58 4.03 -7.56 10.16
CA GLU A 58 4.04 -6.09 10.01
C GLU A 58 5.38 -5.45 10.38
N SER A 59 6.27 -6.17 11.07
CA SER A 59 7.61 -5.65 11.38
C SER A 59 8.46 -5.42 10.13
N ALA A 60 8.09 -6.06 9.00
CA ALA A 60 8.70 -5.82 7.70
C ALA A 60 8.41 -4.42 7.13
N ILE A 61 7.38 -3.73 7.65
CA ILE A 61 6.99 -2.37 7.22
C ILE A 61 7.22 -1.40 8.37
N SER A 62 8.37 -0.71 8.36
CA SER A 62 8.60 0.39 9.29
C SER A 62 7.64 1.56 9.04
N ASP A 63 7.43 2.42 10.03
CA ASP A 63 6.55 3.59 9.89
C ASP A 63 7.05 4.55 8.81
N ASP A 64 8.36 4.76 8.73
CA ASP A 64 8.99 5.59 7.68
C ASP A 64 8.75 5.02 6.28
N LEU A 65 8.85 3.69 6.14
CA LEU A 65 8.57 3.02 4.88
C LEU A 65 7.09 3.15 4.51
N MET A 66 6.21 2.98 5.49
CA MET A 66 4.78 3.14 5.31
C MET A 66 4.42 4.56 4.83
N ASN A 67 4.98 5.58 5.49
CA ASN A 67 4.80 6.98 5.10
C ASN A 67 5.30 7.24 3.68
N THR A 68 6.47 6.70 3.31
CA THR A 68 7.02 6.81 1.95
C THR A 68 6.05 6.28 0.91
N PHE A 69 5.44 5.11 1.15
CA PHE A 69 4.46 4.55 0.23
C PHE A 69 3.16 5.36 0.17
N MET A 70 2.66 5.82 1.32
CA MET A 70 1.42 6.59 1.37
C MET A 70 1.56 7.96 0.70
N ASP A 71 2.70 8.62 0.86
CA ASP A 71 3.02 9.87 0.17
C ASP A 71 3.13 9.64 -1.34
N ALA A 72 3.87 8.61 -1.76
CA ALA A 72 4.01 8.25 -3.18
C ALA A 72 2.66 7.98 -3.84
N LEU A 73 1.79 7.22 -3.17
CA LEU A 73 0.43 6.91 -3.63
C LEU A 73 -0.53 8.10 -3.57
N ASN A 74 -0.06 9.25 -3.04
CA ASN A 74 -0.85 10.43 -2.72
C ASN A 74 -2.09 10.09 -1.88
N TRP A 75 -1.93 9.08 -1.01
CA TRP A 75 -3.04 8.46 -0.31
C TRP A 75 -3.61 9.41 0.73
N TYR A 76 -2.77 10.03 1.57
CA TYR A 76 -3.22 10.99 2.59
C TYR A 76 -3.94 12.21 1.99
N ASN A 77 -3.46 12.74 0.86
CA ASN A 77 -4.06 13.95 0.26
C ASN A 77 -5.42 13.69 -0.40
N LYS A 78 -5.67 12.47 -0.90
CA LYS A 78 -6.97 12.12 -1.51
C LYS A 78 -8.14 12.05 -0.53
N PHE A 79 -7.88 11.97 0.78
CA PHE A 79 -8.93 11.93 1.82
C PHE A 79 -9.00 13.20 2.67
N HIS A 80 -8.09 14.15 2.45
CA HIS A 80 -8.09 15.47 3.08
C HIS A 80 -8.52 16.61 2.12
N SER A 81 -9.03 16.28 0.92
CA SER A 81 -9.58 17.24 -0.05
C SER A 81 -11.07 17.07 -0.26
#